data_AF-A0A524FPQ8-F1
#
_entry.id   AF-A0A524FPQ8-F1
#
_cell.length_a   1.000
_cell.length_b   1.000
_cell.length_c   1.000
_cell.angle_alpha   90.00
_cell.angle_beta   90.00
_cell.angle_gamma   90.00
#
_symmetry.space_group_name_H-M   'P 1'
#
loop_
_entity.id
_entity.type
_entity.pdbx_description
1 polymer ?
#
loop_
_entity_poly.entity_id
_entity_poly.type
_entity_poly.pdbx_seq_one_letter_code
_entity_poly.pdbx_strand_id
1 'polypeptide(L)' 'MPSGGAGLIRFFEDETPGIKVGPTTVVILASILVVATIIAHVLWLASQ' A
#
# COMPACT_ATOMS: atom_id res chain seq x y z
N MET A 1 -28.22 -30.80 1.64
CA MET A 1 -27.66 -29.91 0.59
C MET A 1 -26.16 -29.81 0.82
N PRO A 2 -25.29 -30.11 -0.16
CA PRO A 2 -23.85 -30.12 0.05
C PRO A 2 -23.31 -28.70 0.05
N SER A 3 -22.93 -28.20 1.23
CA SER A 3 -22.36 -26.85 1.45
C SER A 3 -20.87 -26.80 1.09
N GLY A 4 -20.51 -27.20 -0.13
CA GLY A 4 -19.13 -27.24 -0.63
C GLY A 4 -18.56 -25.90 -1.13
N GLY A 5 -19.34 -24.80 -1.09
CA GLY A 5 -18.94 -23.51 -1.67
C GLY A 5 -18.43 -22.45 -0.69
N ALA A 6 -18.80 -22.54 0.60
CA ALA A 6 -18.44 -21.52 1.60
C ALA A 6 -17.01 -21.67 2.15
N GLY A 7 -16.41 -22.86 1.99
CA GLY A 7 -15.02 -23.10 2.37
C GLY A 7 -14.04 -22.49 1.36
N LEU A 8 -14.33 -22.58 0.07
CA LEU A 8 -13.38 -22.19 -0.98
C LEU A 8 -13.08 -20.68 -0.97
N ILE A 9 -14.05 -19.80 -0.71
CA ILE A 9 -13.80 -18.34 -0.69
C ILE A 9 -12.86 -17.92 0.44
N ARG A 10 -13.01 -18.47 1.65
CA ARG A 10 -12.09 -18.20 2.78
C ARG A 10 -10.71 -18.86 2.62
N PHE A 11 -10.60 -19.91 1.80
CA PHE A 11 -9.33 -20.59 1.53
C PHE A 11 -8.51 -19.89 0.43
N PHE A 12 -9.09 -18.98 -0.36
CA PHE A 12 -8.36 -18.20 -1.35
C PHE A 12 -7.90 -16.81 -0.87
N GLU A 13 -8.44 -16.30 0.25
CA GLU A 13 -7.97 -15.04 0.86
C GLU A 13 -6.66 -15.22 1.67
N ASP A 14 -6.45 -16.39 2.26
CA ASP A 14 -5.26 -16.71 3.07
C ASP A 14 -4.02 -17.06 2.24
N GLU A 15 -4.19 -17.52 1.00
CA GLU A 15 -3.14 -18.00 0.09
C GLU A 15 -2.62 -16.91 -0.86
N THR A 16 -2.53 -15.64 -0.43
CA THR A 16 -1.82 -14.62 -1.21
C THR A 16 -0.34 -14.64 -0.82
N PRO A 17 0.55 -15.30 -1.61
CA PRO A 17 1.98 -15.29 -1.32
C PRO A 17 2.52 -13.87 -1.48
N GLY A 18 3.06 -13.30 -0.40
CA GLY A 18 3.70 -12.00 -0.45
C GLY A 18 3.69 -11.25 0.88
N ILE A 19 4.30 -10.07 0.88
CA ILE A 19 4.30 -9.16 2.02
C ILE A 19 2.96 -8.43 2.04
N LYS A 20 2.11 -8.73 3.03
CA LYS A 20 0.86 -7.99 3.27
C LYS A 20 1.21 -6.60 3.81
N VAL A 21 1.10 -5.59 2.97
CA VAL A 21 1.31 -4.19 3.36
C VAL A 21 -0.03 -3.60 3.79
N GLY A 22 -0.10 -3.13 5.03
CA GLY A 22 -1.31 -2.51 5.56
C GLY A 22 -1.62 -1.17 4.88
N PRO A 23 -2.90 -0.75 4.83
CA PRO A 23 -3.30 0.52 4.22
C PRO A 23 -2.55 1.72 4.81
N THR A 24 -2.34 1.73 6.13
CA THR A 24 -1.61 2.78 6.83
C THR A 24 -0.17 2.92 6.34
N THR A 25 0.52 1.79 6.08
CA THR A 25 1.90 1.80 5.60
C THR A 25 2.00 2.42 4.22
N VAL A 26 1.04 2.12 3.32
CA VAL A 26 0.99 2.69 1.97
C VAL A 26 0.80 4.21 2.03
N VAL A 27 -0.12 4.68 2.88
CA VAL A 27 -0.40 6.12 3.05
C VAL A 27 0.83 6.85 3.57
N ILE A 28 1.52 6.30 4.56
CA ILE A 28 2.76 6.89 5.09
C ILE A 28 3.81 6.98 4.00
N LEU A 29 4.04 5.90 3.25
CA LEU A 29 5.07 5.86 2.21
C LEU A 29 4.79 6.88 1.08
N ALA A 30 3.51 6.98 0.68
CA ALA A 30 3.07 7.98 -0.30
C ALA A 30 3.26 9.41 0.22
N SER A 31 2.90 9.68 1.48
CA SER A 31 3.05 11.01 2.09
C SER A 31 4.51 11.47 2.13
N ILE A 32 5.43 10.55 2.45
CA ILE A 32 6.87 10.83 2.46
C ILE A 32 7.36 11.22 1.07
N LEU A 33 6.94 10.49 0.04
CA LEU A 33 7.32 10.80 -1.35
C LEU A 33 6.85 12.22 -1.74
N VAL A 34 5.61 12.58 -1.42
CA VAL A 34 5.06 13.91 -1.71
C VAL A 34 5.83 15.01 -0.99
N VAL A 35 6.14 14.82 0.29
CA VAL A 35 6.94 15.81 1.05
C VAL A 35 8.34 15.93 0.47
N ALA A 36 8.97 14.83 0.08
CA ALA A 36 10.30 14.83 -0.53
C ALA A 36 10.33 15.62 -1.85
N THR A 37 9.33 15.45 -2.72
CA THR A 37 9.26 16.18 -3.99
C THR A 37 9.01 17.68 -3.77
N ILE A 38 8.17 18.04 -2.80
CA ILE A 38 7.95 19.44 -2.42
C ILE A 38 9.25 20.07 -1.92
N ILE A 39 9.95 19.41 -1.00
CA ILE A 39 11.23 19.92 -0.46
C ILE A 39 12.25 20.07 -1.59
N ALA A 40 12.38 19.08 -2.47
CA ALA A 40 13.30 19.16 -3.61
C ALA A 40 12.97 20.35 -4.54
N HIS A 41 11.69 20.60 -4.81
CA HIS A 41 11.26 21.71 -5.65
C HIS A 41 11.48 23.08 -4.99
N VAL A 42 11.24 23.18 -3.68
CA VAL A 42 11.50 24.40 -2.91
C VAL A 42 12.99 24.69 -2.81
N LEU A 43 13.82 23.67 -2.58
CA LEU A 43 15.28 23.82 -2.56
C LEU A 43 15.82 24.27 -3.91
N TRP A 44 15.31 23.69 -5.00
CA TRP A 44 15.65 24.14 -6.35
C TRP A 44 15.31 25.61 -6.55
N LEU A 45 14.09 26.02 -6.19
CA LEU A 45 13.64 27.41 -6.31
C LEU A 45 14.45 28.38 -5.45
N ALA A 46 14.84 27.98 -4.24
CA ALA A 46 15.65 28.80 -3.33
C ALA A 46 17.11 28.95 -3.77
N SER A 47 17.59 28.07 -4.66
CA SER A 47 18.96 28.11 -5.19
C SER A 47 19.12 28.86 -6.52
N GLN A 48 18.03 29.41 -7.07
CA GLN A 48 18.02 30.35 -8.20
C GLN A 48 18.02 31.80 -7.74
#